data_AF-A0A8I2ZLS8-F1
#
_entry.id   AF-A0A8I2ZLS8-F1
#
_cell.length_a   1.000
_cell.length_b   1.000
_cell.length_c   1.000
_cell.angle_alpha   90.00
_cell.angle_beta   90.00
_cell.angle_gamma   90.00
#
_symmetry.space_group_name_H-M   'P 1'
#
loop_
_entity.id
_entity.type
_entity.pdbx_description
1 polymer ?
#
loop_
_entity_poly.entity_id
_entity_poly.type
_entity_poly.pdbx_seq_one_letter_code
_entity_poly.pdbx_strand_id
1 'polypeptide(L)'
;MQFLVNATGYAINEKFKLFEKQIRSRIDAHIQRSIGTPASDPQDQNSSTVYFRIFAQATDLRTLAQVGQAFKDILLRHFSGFHSSLDFRTAVPRPYLAYWPSLWRQADLEERVCFVKANGDVEAQLNVAKPHKYELLEDRESYDNPSPSDSALQGESRKVRLGDVALGRSGDKGSNLNFGLFVHRHDEWEWLRTYMSIDRVKTLLGDELGADFAVERVEFPGIFAVHFVVYGFLGRGVSSSHRLDGFGKGFIDYIRDKVVEVPASLLNNKSRI
;
A
#
# COMPACT_ATOMS: atom_id res chain seq x y z
N MET A 1 7.11 -17.01 21.54
CA MET A 1 6.33 -16.59 20.36
C MET A 1 7.16 -15.62 19.54
N GLN A 2 7.08 -15.65 18.21
CA GLN A 2 7.79 -14.71 17.34
C GLN A 2 6.88 -14.17 16.25
N PHE A 3 7.00 -12.88 15.94
CA PHE A 3 6.40 -12.26 14.78
C PHE A 3 7.45 -11.54 13.96
N LEU A 4 7.29 -11.61 12.64
CA LEU A 4 8.05 -10.82 11.69
C LEU A 4 7.06 -9.86 11.03
N VAL A 5 7.38 -8.58 11.10
CA VAL A 5 6.69 -7.54 10.35
C VAL A 5 7.71 -6.84 9.48
N ASN A 6 7.26 -6.26 8.39
CA ASN A 6 8.13 -5.67 7.41
C ASN A 6 7.91 -4.15 7.39
N ALA A 7 8.98 -3.43 7.08
CA ALA A 7 8.95 -2.01 6.83
C ALA A 7 9.67 -1.72 5.50
N THR A 8 8.93 -1.22 4.52
CA THR A 8 9.49 -0.76 3.24
C THR A 8 9.81 0.73 3.29
N GLY A 9 10.81 1.18 2.53
CA GLY A 9 11.15 2.58 2.29
C GLY A 9 12.12 3.18 3.30
N TYR A 10 12.18 4.51 3.30
CA TYR A 10 13.05 5.30 4.18
C TYR A 10 12.46 5.51 5.59
N ALA A 11 13.19 6.22 6.44
CA ALA A 11 12.83 6.55 7.83
C ALA A 11 12.54 5.30 8.71
N ILE A 12 13.28 4.22 8.47
CA ILE A 12 13.14 2.95 9.19
C ILE A 12 13.29 3.12 10.70
N ASN A 13 14.17 4.01 11.15
CA ASN A 13 14.40 4.25 12.57
C ASN A 13 13.17 4.87 13.24
N GLU A 14 12.52 5.82 12.58
CA GLU A 14 11.31 6.50 13.03
C GLU A 14 10.13 5.53 13.02
N LYS A 15 9.98 4.74 11.94
CA LYS A 15 9.00 3.65 11.84
C LYS A 15 9.15 2.65 12.97
N PHE A 16 10.37 2.21 13.25
CA PHE A 16 10.67 1.30 14.35
C PHE A 16 10.34 1.91 15.71
N LYS A 17 10.76 3.16 15.97
CA LYS A 17 10.45 3.87 17.23
C LYS A 17 8.94 3.97 17.46
N LEU A 18 8.16 4.31 16.42
CA LEU A 18 6.71 4.37 16.52
C LEU A 18 6.11 2.99 16.83
N PHE A 19 6.54 1.97 16.09
CA PHE A 19 6.06 0.60 16.28
C PHE A 19 6.41 0.04 17.66
N GLU A 20 7.65 0.24 18.10
CA GLU A 20 8.11 -0.15 19.43
C GLU A 20 7.27 0.54 20.52
N LYS A 21 7.03 1.85 20.40
CA LYS A 21 6.17 2.60 21.33
C LYS A 21 4.74 2.04 21.36
N GLN A 22 4.17 1.71 20.20
CA GLN A 22 2.83 1.13 20.11
C GLN A 22 2.76 -0.24 20.78
N ILE A 23 3.74 -1.11 20.56
CA ILE A 23 3.79 -2.45 21.16
C ILE A 23 4.01 -2.36 22.68
N ARG A 24 4.99 -1.58 23.13
CA ARG A 24 5.28 -1.40 24.57
C ARG A 24 4.13 -0.77 25.34
N SER A 25 3.24 -0.02 24.69
CA SER A 25 2.02 0.50 25.32
C SER A 25 0.99 -0.58 25.66
N ARG A 26 1.14 -1.80 25.13
CA ARG A 26 0.18 -2.91 25.27
C ARG A 26 0.75 -4.12 26.00
N ILE A 27 2.05 -4.38 25.84
CA ILE A 27 2.71 -5.57 26.38
C ILE A 27 4.14 -5.23 26.82
N ASP A 28 4.65 -5.97 27.80
CA ASP A 28 6.07 -6.01 28.12
C ASP A 28 6.72 -7.17 27.37
N ALA A 29 7.46 -6.87 26.28
CA ALA A 29 8.06 -7.86 25.41
C ALA A 29 9.42 -7.41 24.88
N HIS A 30 10.32 -8.36 24.60
CA HIS A 30 11.58 -8.09 23.94
C HIS A 30 11.34 -7.84 22.44
N ILE A 31 11.82 -6.69 21.95
CA ILE A 31 11.68 -6.31 20.55
C ILE A 31 13.09 -6.19 19.99
N GLN A 32 13.42 -7.09 19.05
CA GLN A 32 14.69 -7.03 18.35
C GLN A 32 14.56 -6.05 17.18
N ARG A 33 15.54 -5.15 17.05
CA ARG A 33 15.60 -4.12 16.00
C ARG A 33 15.65 -4.73 14.60
N SER A 34 15.44 -3.86 13.59
CA SER A 34 15.50 -4.16 12.17
C SER A 34 16.61 -5.13 11.78
N ILE A 35 16.24 -6.16 11.02
CA ILE A 35 17.16 -7.06 10.34
C ILE A 35 17.31 -6.54 8.91
N GLY A 36 18.53 -6.14 8.55
CA GLY A 36 18.85 -5.50 7.27
C GLY A 36 18.84 -3.97 7.33
N THR A 37 19.32 -3.38 6.24
CA THR A 37 19.33 -1.95 5.96
C THR A 37 18.74 -1.77 4.56
N PRO A 38 17.72 -0.91 4.36
CA PRO A 38 17.17 -0.71 3.03
C PRO A 38 18.21 0.00 2.14
N ALA A 39 18.23 -0.35 0.86
CA ALA A 39 19.03 0.36 -0.13
C ALA A 39 18.56 1.81 -0.27
N SER A 40 19.51 2.71 -0.51
CA SER A 40 19.21 4.05 -1.02
C SER A 40 18.93 3.96 -2.51
N ASP A 41 17.84 4.57 -2.99
CA ASP A 41 17.39 4.43 -4.39
C ASP A 41 17.19 2.96 -4.80
N PRO A 42 16.28 2.25 -4.12
CA PRO A 42 16.13 0.80 -4.26
C PRO A 42 15.73 0.44 -5.69
N GLN A 43 16.26 -0.66 -6.23
CA GLN A 43 15.90 -1.14 -7.58
C GLN A 43 14.58 -1.93 -7.59
N ASP A 44 14.21 -2.49 -6.44
CA ASP A 44 13.06 -3.36 -6.25
C ASP A 44 12.48 -3.17 -4.83
N GLN A 45 11.26 -3.65 -4.60
CA GLN A 45 10.59 -3.50 -3.32
C GLN A 45 11.33 -4.24 -2.19
N ASN A 46 11.97 -5.38 -2.46
CA ASN A 46 12.65 -6.17 -1.43
C ASN A 46 13.92 -5.47 -0.96
N SER A 47 14.69 -4.85 -1.85
CA SER A 47 15.87 -4.06 -1.49
C SER A 47 15.53 -2.81 -0.68
N SER A 48 14.28 -2.33 -0.74
CA SER A 48 13.75 -1.27 0.12
C SER A 48 13.13 -1.79 1.44
N THR A 49 13.07 -3.10 1.67
CA THR A 49 12.30 -3.69 2.78
C THR A 49 13.20 -4.33 3.84
N VAL A 50 12.90 -4.05 5.12
CA VAL A 50 13.55 -4.68 6.29
C VAL A 50 12.54 -5.38 7.19
N TYR A 51 13.02 -6.32 8.01
CA TYR A 51 12.18 -7.02 8.99
C TYR A 51 12.33 -6.41 10.38
N PHE A 52 11.23 -6.15 11.10
CA PHE A 52 11.23 -5.99 12.55
C PHE A 52 10.82 -7.30 13.20
N ARG A 53 11.66 -7.78 14.12
CA ARG A 53 11.44 -9.06 14.81
C ARG A 53 10.94 -8.81 16.22
N ILE A 54 9.71 -9.23 16.49
CA ILE A 54 9.15 -9.24 17.85
C ILE A 54 9.36 -10.64 18.41
N PHE A 55 9.97 -10.73 19.60
CA PHE A 55 10.23 -11.99 20.28
C PHE A 55 9.73 -11.93 21.72
N ALA A 56 8.66 -12.66 22.01
CA ALA A 56 8.07 -12.69 23.35
C ALA A 56 8.21 -14.09 23.97
N GLN A 57 8.61 -14.15 25.23
CA GLN A 57 8.62 -15.35 26.05
C GLN A 57 7.84 -15.08 27.32
N ALA A 58 7.03 -16.06 27.73
CA ALA A 58 6.32 -16.03 29.00
C ALA A 58 6.12 -17.47 29.48
N THR A 59 5.95 -17.64 30.78
CA THR A 59 5.61 -18.93 31.41
C THR A 59 4.11 -19.24 31.33
N ASP A 60 3.25 -18.24 31.14
CA ASP A 60 1.80 -18.38 30.92
C ASP A 60 1.42 -18.12 29.46
N LEU A 61 0.62 -19.04 28.88
CA LEU A 61 0.10 -18.92 27.52
C LEU A 61 -0.81 -17.69 27.36
N ARG A 62 -1.57 -17.31 28.40
CA ARG A 62 -2.48 -16.15 28.34
C ARG A 62 -1.72 -14.85 28.10
N THR A 63 -0.52 -14.72 28.67
CA THR A 63 0.36 -13.56 28.44
C THR A 63 0.81 -13.48 26.98
N LEU A 64 1.14 -14.61 26.34
CA LEU A 64 1.51 -14.62 24.92
C LEU A 64 0.30 -14.32 24.02
N ALA A 65 -0.91 -14.72 24.40
CA ALA A 65 -2.12 -14.40 23.65
C ALA A 65 -2.39 -12.88 23.58
N GLN A 66 -2.03 -12.13 24.64
CA GLN A 66 -2.14 -10.66 24.65
C GLN A 66 -1.22 -10.00 23.60
N VAL A 67 -0.08 -10.60 23.27
CA VAL A 67 0.81 -10.11 22.20
C VAL A 67 0.10 -10.16 20.84
N GLY A 68 -0.61 -11.25 20.56
CA GLY A 68 -1.41 -11.39 19.34
C GLY A 68 -2.56 -10.38 19.27
N GLN A 69 -3.22 -10.09 20.40
CA GLN A 69 -4.27 -9.08 20.45
C GLN A 69 -3.72 -7.66 20.27
N ALA A 70 -2.61 -7.32 20.94
CA ALA A 70 -1.94 -6.04 20.78
C ALA A 70 -1.53 -5.80 19.32
N PHE A 71 -1.06 -6.84 18.63
CA PHE A 71 -0.74 -6.77 17.22
C PHE A 71 -1.96 -6.47 16.35
N LYS A 72 -3.09 -7.16 16.56
CA LYS A 72 -4.36 -6.89 15.85
C LYS A 72 -4.81 -5.44 16.05
N ASP A 73 -4.71 -4.93 17.27
CA ASP A 73 -5.09 -3.55 17.60
C ASP A 73 -4.17 -2.50 16.94
N ILE A 74 -2.92 -2.84 16.65
CA ILE A 74 -1.94 -1.95 15.98
C ILE A 74 -2.04 -2.04 14.46
N LEU A 75 -2.50 -3.17 13.92
CA LEU A 75 -2.52 -3.47 12.49
C LEU A 75 -3.24 -2.41 11.63
N LEU A 76 -4.20 -1.67 12.18
CA LEU A 76 -4.92 -0.63 11.43
C LEU A 76 -4.40 0.80 11.68
N ARG A 77 -3.42 0.96 12.57
CA ARG A 77 -2.85 2.26 12.98
C ARG A 77 -1.32 2.27 12.94
N HIS A 78 -0.74 1.39 12.14
CA HIS A 78 0.70 1.23 11.99
C HIS A 78 1.33 2.34 11.13
N PHE A 79 2.65 2.31 11.01
CA PHE A 79 3.42 3.22 10.16
C PHE A 79 3.24 2.92 8.65
N SER A 80 3.58 3.86 7.75
CA SER A 80 3.52 3.63 6.29
C SER A 80 4.55 2.60 5.83
N GLY A 81 4.19 1.79 4.85
CA GLY A 81 5.05 0.72 4.36
C GLY A 81 5.06 -0.55 5.22
N PHE A 82 4.29 -0.58 6.31
CA PHE A 82 4.06 -1.79 7.09
C PHE A 82 3.31 -2.84 6.27
N HIS A 83 3.85 -4.04 6.26
CA HIS A 83 3.18 -5.24 5.75
C HIS A 83 3.76 -6.49 6.43
N SER A 84 3.13 -7.64 6.24
CA SER A 84 3.62 -8.91 6.78
C SER A 84 3.04 -10.06 5.96
N SER A 85 3.78 -11.16 5.86
CA SER A 85 3.20 -12.41 5.36
C SER A 85 2.05 -12.87 6.27
N LEU A 86 0.99 -13.39 5.67
CA LEU A 86 -0.09 -14.06 6.39
C LEU A 86 0.30 -15.49 6.80
N ASP A 87 1.35 -16.05 6.20
CA ASP A 87 1.96 -17.28 6.68
C ASP A 87 3.00 -16.95 7.74
N PHE A 88 2.65 -17.25 8.99
CA PHE A 88 3.47 -16.95 10.15
C PHE A 88 4.52 -18.00 10.47
N ARG A 89 4.71 -19.06 9.65
CA ARG A 89 5.78 -20.09 9.67
C ARG A 89 5.20 -21.44 9.17
N THR A 90 5.35 -21.81 7.89
CA THR A 90 5.33 -23.25 7.52
C THR A 90 6.25 -23.61 6.35
N ALA A 91 7.02 -24.70 6.50
CA ALA A 91 7.70 -25.40 5.41
C ALA A 91 6.83 -26.55 4.85
N VAL A 92 5.57 -26.60 5.25
CA VAL A 92 4.61 -27.67 4.92
C VAL A 92 3.58 -27.10 3.94
N PRO A 93 3.30 -27.76 2.80
CA PRO A 93 2.31 -27.29 1.84
C PRO A 93 0.93 -27.10 2.48
N ARG A 94 0.24 -26.02 2.11
CA ARG A 94 -1.14 -25.72 2.53
C ARG A 94 -2.02 -25.37 1.32
N PRO A 95 -3.31 -25.72 1.34
CA PRO A 95 -4.24 -25.15 0.38
C PRO A 95 -4.31 -23.63 0.56
N TYR A 96 -4.51 -22.92 -0.55
CA TYR A 96 -4.67 -21.47 -0.56
C TYR A 96 -5.89 -21.09 -1.41
N LEU A 97 -6.44 -19.90 -1.15
CA LEU A 97 -7.54 -19.35 -1.93
C LEU A 97 -6.97 -18.56 -3.11
N ALA A 98 -7.46 -18.84 -4.31
CA ALA A 98 -7.15 -18.05 -5.50
C ALA A 98 -8.36 -17.15 -5.81
N TYR A 99 -8.13 -15.84 -5.85
CA TYR A 99 -9.17 -14.88 -6.16
C TYR A 99 -9.32 -14.69 -7.67
N TRP A 100 -10.56 -14.76 -8.17
CA TRP A 100 -10.91 -14.49 -9.56
C TRP A 100 -12.09 -13.50 -9.61
N PRO A 101 -11.86 -12.21 -9.90
CA PRO A 101 -12.95 -11.26 -10.00
C PRO A 101 -13.79 -11.56 -11.26
N SER A 102 -15.11 -11.43 -11.14
CA SER A 102 -16.04 -11.52 -12.26
C SER A 102 -17.15 -10.51 -12.08
N LEU A 103 -17.80 -10.14 -13.18
CA LEU A 103 -18.94 -9.25 -13.16
C LEU A 103 -20.19 -10.05 -12.79
N TRP A 104 -20.95 -9.51 -11.84
CA TRP A 104 -22.28 -10.00 -11.50
C TRP A 104 -23.31 -8.91 -11.78
N ARG A 105 -24.45 -9.27 -12.34
CA ARG A 105 -25.51 -8.29 -12.60
C ARG A 105 -26.10 -7.86 -11.27
N GLN A 106 -25.94 -6.58 -10.93
CA GLN A 106 -26.44 -6.03 -9.67
C GLN A 106 -27.97 -6.18 -9.54
N ALA A 107 -28.71 -6.17 -10.66
CA ALA A 107 -30.16 -6.41 -10.68
C ALA A 107 -30.55 -7.82 -10.18
N ASP A 108 -29.64 -8.80 -10.27
CA ASP A 108 -29.86 -10.18 -9.83
C ASP A 108 -29.48 -10.38 -8.35
N LEU A 109 -28.92 -9.37 -7.67
CA LEU A 109 -28.58 -9.45 -6.25
C LEU A 109 -29.83 -9.16 -5.39
N GLU A 110 -30.05 -10.02 -4.40
CA GLU A 110 -30.99 -9.78 -3.31
C GLU A 110 -30.24 -9.32 -2.07
N GLU A 111 -30.18 -8.00 -1.87
CA GLU A 111 -29.54 -7.40 -0.71
C GLU A 111 -30.52 -7.30 0.46
N ARG A 112 -30.09 -7.74 1.65
CA ARG A 112 -30.87 -7.67 2.88
C ARG A 112 -29.98 -7.21 4.04
N VAL A 113 -30.55 -6.44 4.96
CA VAL A 113 -29.93 -6.15 6.26
C VAL A 113 -30.44 -7.19 7.25
N CYS A 114 -29.53 -8.01 7.78
CA CYS A 114 -29.85 -9.00 8.81
C CYS A 114 -29.40 -8.49 10.18
N PHE A 115 -30.32 -8.41 11.13
CA PHE A 115 -29.99 -8.20 12.54
C PHE A 115 -29.71 -9.55 13.17
N VAL A 116 -28.51 -9.73 13.70
CA VAL A 116 -28.02 -11.03 14.20
C VAL A 116 -27.79 -10.93 15.70
N LYS A 117 -28.33 -11.89 16.45
CA LYS A 117 -28.13 -12.02 17.89
C LYS A 117 -26.69 -12.44 18.21
N ALA A 118 -26.29 -12.29 19.47
CA ALA A 118 -24.95 -12.69 19.92
C ALA A 118 -24.64 -14.19 19.72
N ASN A 119 -25.67 -15.04 19.62
CA ASN A 119 -25.54 -16.47 19.34
C ASN A 119 -25.45 -16.82 17.84
N GLY A 120 -25.54 -15.81 16.95
CA GLY A 120 -25.48 -16.00 15.50
C GLY A 120 -26.86 -16.15 14.82
N ASP A 121 -27.96 -16.22 15.57
CA ASP A 121 -29.29 -16.34 15.00
C ASP A 121 -29.78 -15.01 14.40
N VAL A 122 -30.47 -15.08 13.26
CA VAL A 122 -31.10 -13.91 12.65
C VAL A 122 -32.37 -13.53 13.42
N GLU A 123 -32.39 -12.34 13.99
CA GLU A 123 -33.53 -11.77 14.72
C GLU A 123 -34.54 -11.10 13.79
N ALA A 124 -34.04 -10.32 12.83
CA ALA A 124 -34.87 -9.58 11.89
C ALA A 124 -34.13 -9.39 10.56
N GLN A 125 -34.90 -9.21 9.49
CA GLN A 125 -34.38 -8.92 8.16
C GLN A 125 -35.13 -7.74 7.56
N LEU A 126 -34.40 -6.83 6.90
CA LEU A 126 -34.96 -5.74 6.11
C LEU A 126 -34.49 -5.89 4.67
N ASN A 127 -35.41 -5.81 3.71
CA ASN A 127 -35.06 -5.79 2.30
C ASN A 127 -34.44 -4.44 1.94
N VAL A 128 -33.33 -4.46 1.20
CA VAL A 128 -32.73 -3.24 0.66
C VAL A 128 -33.39 -2.92 -0.67
N ALA A 129 -33.80 -1.67 -0.85
CA ALA A 129 -34.37 -1.22 -2.12
C ALA A 129 -33.29 -1.26 -3.21
N LYS A 130 -33.65 -1.77 -4.40
CA LYS A 130 -32.76 -1.77 -5.55
C LYS A 130 -32.59 -0.34 -6.10
N PRO A 131 -31.40 0.04 -6.59
CA PRO A 131 -31.22 1.28 -7.33
C PRO A 131 -32.20 1.39 -8.50
N HIS A 132 -32.74 2.59 -8.74
CA HIS A 132 -33.71 2.81 -9.82
C HIS A 132 -33.08 2.77 -11.22
N LYS A 133 -31.77 2.99 -11.31
CA LYS A 133 -31.01 3.04 -12.55
C LYS A 133 -29.73 2.23 -12.37
N TYR A 134 -29.42 1.40 -13.37
CA TYR A 134 -28.15 0.72 -13.52
C TYR A 134 -27.43 1.27 -14.75
N GLU A 135 -26.12 1.27 -14.70
CA GLU A 135 -25.24 1.65 -15.82
C GLU A 135 -24.32 0.47 -16.12
N LEU A 136 -23.97 0.30 -17.39
CA LEU A 136 -22.99 -0.71 -17.77
C LEU A 136 -21.62 -0.29 -17.20
N LEU A 137 -20.83 -1.27 -16.78
CA LEU A 137 -19.44 -1.01 -16.43
C LEU A 137 -18.68 -0.69 -17.73
N GLU A 138 -18.21 0.53 -17.85
CA GLU A 138 -17.38 0.99 -18.97
C GLU A 138 -15.90 0.81 -18.65
N ASP A 139 -15.10 0.69 -19.72
CA ASP A 139 -13.65 0.72 -19.58
C ASP A 139 -13.22 2.10 -19.09
N ARG A 140 -12.33 2.12 -18.11
CA ARG A 140 -11.79 3.37 -17.59
C ARG A 140 -10.73 3.90 -18.56
N GLU A 141 -10.80 5.18 -18.87
CA GLU A 141 -9.75 5.84 -19.64
C GLU A 141 -8.41 5.80 -18.91
N SER A 142 -7.34 5.51 -19.64
CA SER A 142 -5.97 5.56 -19.18
C SER A 142 -5.21 6.57 -20.03
N TYR A 143 -4.63 7.59 -19.39
CA TYR A 143 -3.96 8.68 -20.09
C TYR A 143 -2.82 9.29 -19.27
N ASP A 144 -1.80 9.78 -19.98
CA ASP A 144 -0.80 10.71 -19.43
C ASP A 144 -1.33 12.15 -19.43
N ASN A 145 -0.61 13.08 -18.80
CA ASN A 145 -1.05 14.48 -18.76
C ASN A 145 -1.36 14.99 -20.18
N PRO A 146 -2.62 15.37 -20.50
CA PRO A 146 -2.99 15.84 -21.84
C PRO A 146 -2.41 17.21 -22.19
N SER A 147 -1.86 17.94 -21.21
CA SER A 147 -1.24 19.25 -21.39
C SER A 147 0.05 19.34 -20.56
N PRO A 148 1.10 18.60 -20.95
CA PRO A 148 2.37 18.60 -20.22
C PRO A 148 2.99 20.00 -20.24
N SER A 149 3.39 20.48 -19.07
CA SER A 149 4.05 21.77 -18.93
C SER A 149 5.56 21.57 -18.90
N ASP A 150 6.25 21.91 -19.98
CA ASP A 150 7.72 21.89 -19.99
C ASP A 150 8.31 22.79 -18.90
N SER A 151 7.66 23.93 -18.64
CA SER A 151 8.05 24.83 -17.54
C SER A 151 7.94 24.18 -16.16
N ALA A 152 7.06 23.18 -15.97
CA ALA A 152 6.95 22.45 -14.72
C ALA A 152 8.13 21.49 -14.49
N LEU A 153 8.89 21.14 -15.54
CA LEU A 153 10.09 20.30 -15.45
C LEU A 153 11.41 21.10 -15.52
N GLN A 154 11.36 22.36 -15.95
CA GLN A 154 12.55 23.20 -16.17
C GLN A 154 13.09 23.87 -14.90
N GLY A 155 14.37 24.26 -14.96
CA GLY A 155 15.08 24.98 -13.90
C GLY A 155 16.25 24.17 -13.30
N GLU A 156 16.90 24.72 -12.28
CA GLU A 156 17.92 23.99 -11.51
C GLU A 156 17.25 22.80 -10.82
N SER A 157 17.65 21.58 -11.14
CA SER A 157 17.11 20.36 -10.53
C SER A 157 17.97 19.89 -9.36
N ARG A 158 17.35 19.21 -8.39
CA ARG A 158 18.04 18.52 -7.30
C ARG A 158 17.57 17.08 -7.24
N LYS A 159 18.50 16.19 -6.92
CA LYS A 159 18.22 14.78 -6.63
C LYS A 159 17.72 14.65 -5.19
N VAL A 160 16.46 14.27 -5.05
CA VAL A 160 15.79 14.04 -3.76
C VAL A 160 14.99 12.74 -3.83
N ARG A 161 14.50 12.21 -2.71
CA ARG A 161 13.55 11.10 -2.78
C ARG A 161 12.22 11.63 -3.28
N LEU A 162 11.49 10.82 -4.06
CA LEU A 162 10.13 11.15 -4.46
C LEU A 162 9.23 11.42 -3.24
N GLY A 163 9.48 10.70 -2.14
CA GLY A 163 8.79 10.87 -0.86
C GLY A 163 9.03 12.19 -0.14
N ASP A 164 10.07 12.95 -0.51
CA ASP A 164 10.35 14.29 0.01
C ASP A 164 9.44 15.36 -0.63
N VAL A 165 8.81 15.02 -1.75
CA VAL A 165 7.98 15.95 -2.54
C VAL A 165 6.55 15.49 -2.72
N ALA A 166 6.31 14.18 -2.73
CA ALA A 166 4.98 13.59 -2.88
C ALA A 166 4.64 12.66 -1.71
N LEU A 167 3.42 12.80 -1.21
CA LEU A 167 2.79 11.82 -0.34
C LEU A 167 2.19 10.71 -1.19
N GLY A 168 1.82 9.59 -0.58
CA GLY A 168 1.14 8.55 -1.32
C GLY A 168 0.53 7.45 -0.47
N ARG A 169 -0.28 6.63 -1.15
CA ARG A 169 -0.92 5.43 -0.61
C ARG A 169 -0.86 4.31 -1.65
N SER A 170 -0.86 3.07 -1.18
CA SER A 170 -0.98 1.88 -2.02
C SER A 170 -1.76 0.80 -1.29
N GLY A 171 -2.24 -0.16 -2.08
CA GLY A 171 -2.89 -1.37 -1.58
C GLY A 171 -3.26 -2.33 -2.71
N ASP A 172 -3.81 -3.47 -2.34
CA ASP A 172 -4.32 -4.45 -3.28
C ASP A 172 -5.74 -4.12 -3.74
N LYS A 173 -6.07 -4.62 -4.93
CA LYS A 173 -7.43 -4.75 -5.43
C LYS A 173 -7.56 -6.12 -6.09
N GLY A 174 -7.65 -7.16 -5.25
CA GLY A 174 -7.54 -8.54 -5.72
C GLY A 174 -6.13 -8.81 -6.24
N SER A 175 -6.02 -9.25 -7.50
CA SER A 175 -4.74 -9.48 -8.19
C SER A 175 -3.96 -8.21 -8.52
N ASN A 176 -4.63 -7.05 -8.50
CA ASN A 176 -4.07 -5.80 -8.99
C ASN A 176 -3.43 -5.02 -7.84
N LEU A 177 -2.37 -4.29 -8.14
CA LEU A 177 -1.80 -3.32 -7.25
C LEU A 177 -2.33 -1.93 -7.64
N ASN A 178 -2.79 -1.16 -6.67
CA ASN A 178 -3.10 0.25 -6.87
C ASN A 178 -2.17 1.12 -6.03
N PHE A 179 -1.77 2.26 -6.57
CA PHE A 179 -1.05 3.28 -5.82
C PHE A 179 -1.33 4.67 -6.36
N GLY A 180 -1.31 5.65 -5.46
CA GLY A 180 -1.49 7.05 -5.81
C GLY A 180 -0.46 7.93 -5.12
N LEU A 181 -0.03 8.96 -5.83
CA LEU A 181 0.83 10.02 -5.33
C LEU A 181 0.04 11.32 -5.32
N PHE A 182 0.22 12.14 -4.29
CA PHE A 182 -0.47 13.42 -4.16
C PHE A 182 0.41 14.46 -3.47
N VAL A 183 0.09 15.71 -3.75
CA VAL A 183 0.85 16.89 -3.32
C VAL A 183 -0.11 17.95 -2.79
N HIS A 184 0.40 19.05 -2.25
CA HIS A 184 -0.43 20.05 -1.58
C HIS A 184 -0.71 21.28 -2.44
N ARG A 185 0.15 21.56 -3.42
CA ARG A 185 0.07 22.77 -4.25
C ARG A 185 -0.13 22.44 -5.72
N HIS A 186 -0.74 23.38 -6.43
CA HIS A 186 -0.99 23.26 -7.85
C HIS A 186 0.30 23.16 -8.69
N ASP A 187 1.35 23.92 -8.36
CA ASP A 187 2.63 23.86 -9.06
C ASP A 187 3.36 22.52 -8.87
N GLU A 188 3.29 21.97 -7.66
CA GLU A 188 3.74 20.59 -7.38
C GLU A 188 2.93 19.56 -8.18
N TRP A 189 1.62 19.80 -8.34
CA TRP A 189 0.74 18.89 -9.07
C TRP A 189 1.01 18.88 -10.56
N GLU A 190 1.21 20.06 -11.16
CA GLU A 190 1.61 20.21 -12.56
C GLU A 190 2.94 19.49 -12.85
N TRP A 191 3.90 19.59 -11.93
CA TRP A 191 5.11 18.78 -11.98
C TRP A 191 4.80 17.29 -11.83
N LEU A 192 4.05 16.87 -10.80
CA LEU A 192 3.79 15.47 -10.50
C LEU A 192 3.10 14.76 -11.67
N ARG A 193 2.05 15.36 -12.24
CA ARG A 193 1.28 14.78 -13.34
C ARG A 193 2.07 14.74 -14.64
N THR A 194 2.98 15.68 -14.86
CA THR A 194 3.87 15.68 -16.03
C THR A 194 5.02 14.68 -15.85
N TYR A 195 5.59 14.60 -14.66
CA TYR A 195 6.73 13.73 -14.34
C TYR A 195 6.33 12.25 -14.25
N MET A 196 5.25 11.95 -13.54
CA MET A 196 4.74 10.59 -13.32
C MET A 196 3.82 10.17 -14.48
N SER A 197 4.43 9.91 -15.64
CA SER A 197 3.75 9.25 -16.76
C SER A 197 3.69 7.73 -16.58
N ILE A 198 2.92 7.04 -17.42
CA ILE A 198 2.90 5.58 -17.51
C ILE A 198 4.32 5.05 -17.75
N ASP A 199 5.05 5.62 -18.71
CA ASP A 199 6.42 5.18 -19.03
C ASP A 199 7.39 5.48 -17.90
N ARG A 200 7.24 6.60 -17.18
CA ARG A 200 8.04 6.88 -15.99
C ARG A 200 7.82 5.80 -14.93
N VAL A 201 6.57 5.40 -14.68
CA VAL A 201 6.27 4.33 -13.72
C VAL A 201 6.93 3.02 -14.14
N LYS A 202 6.88 2.67 -15.43
CA LYS A 202 7.59 1.49 -15.96
C LYS A 202 9.10 1.58 -15.73
N THR A 203 9.71 2.73 -16.01
CA THR A 203 11.15 2.95 -15.74
C THR A 203 11.49 2.85 -14.26
N LEU A 204 10.67 3.42 -13.38
CA LEU A 204 10.90 3.38 -11.94
C LEU A 204 10.78 1.96 -11.39
N LEU A 205 9.88 1.14 -11.94
CA LEU A 205 9.72 -0.26 -11.54
C LEU A 205 10.79 -1.18 -12.11
N GLY A 206 11.36 -0.83 -13.26
CA GLY A 206 12.41 -1.61 -13.90
C GLY A 206 12.01 -3.07 -14.06
N ASP A 207 12.92 -3.97 -13.69
CA ASP A 207 12.74 -5.42 -13.85
C ASP A 207 11.63 -6.01 -12.96
N GLU A 208 11.19 -5.32 -11.90
CA GLU A 208 10.04 -5.79 -11.10
C GLU A 208 8.73 -5.76 -11.90
N LEU A 209 8.63 -4.86 -12.88
CA LEU A 209 7.53 -4.83 -13.80
C LEU A 209 7.85 -5.78 -14.96
N GLY A 210 7.38 -7.01 -14.85
CA GLY A 210 7.35 -7.95 -15.97
C GLY A 210 6.70 -7.33 -17.22
N ALA A 211 7.21 -7.72 -18.39
CA ALA A 211 6.80 -7.17 -19.69
C ALA A 211 5.29 -7.29 -19.98
N ASP A 212 4.61 -8.23 -19.34
CA ASP A 212 3.19 -8.51 -19.55
C ASP A 212 2.25 -7.67 -18.66
N PHE A 213 2.77 -6.84 -17.76
CA PHE A 213 1.93 -6.05 -16.87
C PHE A 213 1.44 -4.76 -17.53
N ALA A 214 0.12 -4.58 -17.53
CA ALA A 214 -0.52 -3.34 -17.94
C ALA A 214 -0.56 -2.33 -16.79
N VAL A 215 -0.26 -1.07 -17.11
CA VAL A 215 -0.34 0.06 -16.18
C VAL A 215 -1.43 1.01 -16.67
N GLU A 216 -2.45 1.21 -15.86
CA GLU A 216 -3.45 2.27 -16.03
C GLU A 216 -3.05 3.49 -15.22
N ARG A 217 -3.30 4.68 -15.76
CA ARG A 217 -3.06 5.97 -15.11
C ARG A 217 -4.27 6.88 -15.22
N VAL A 218 -4.66 7.50 -14.10
CA VAL A 218 -5.68 8.54 -14.03
C VAL A 218 -5.25 9.69 -13.12
N GLU A 219 -5.85 10.86 -13.32
CA GLU A 219 -5.59 12.05 -12.52
C GLU A 219 -6.80 12.38 -11.64
N PHE A 220 -6.54 12.92 -10.45
CA PHE A 220 -7.58 13.44 -9.54
C PHE A 220 -7.29 14.92 -9.23
N PRO A 221 -7.72 15.86 -10.09
CA PRO A 221 -7.41 17.29 -9.96
C PRO A 221 -7.85 17.91 -8.64
N GLY A 222 -9.03 17.51 -8.12
CA GLY A 222 -9.59 18.06 -6.89
C GLY A 222 -8.78 17.76 -5.62
N ILE A 223 -7.84 16.82 -5.68
CA ILE A 223 -6.95 16.45 -4.56
C ILE A 223 -5.48 16.41 -4.99
N PHE A 224 -5.15 17.00 -6.15
CA PHE A 224 -3.80 17.07 -6.68
C PHE A 224 -3.06 15.72 -6.71
N ALA A 225 -3.75 14.68 -7.18
CA ALA A 225 -3.21 13.32 -7.20
C ALA A 225 -3.10 12.74 -8.60
N VAL A 226 -2.17 11.79 -8.75
CA VAL A 226 -2.02 10.91 -9.91
C VAL A 226 -2.07 9.48 -9.37
N HIS A 227 -2.91 8.65 -9.98
CA HIS A 227 -3.18 7.30 -9.52
C HIS A 227 -2.91 6.29 -10.61
N PHE A 228 -2.40 5.13 -10.20
CA PHE A 228 -2.01 4.04 -11.06
C PHE A 228 -2.61 2.72 -10.60
N VAL A 229 -2.92 1.86 -11.57
CA VAL A 229 -3.23 0.46 -11.34
C VAL A 229 -2.26 -0.37 -12.16
N VAL A 230 -1.55 -1.29 -11.50
CA VAL A 230 -0.71 -2.30 -12.14
C VAL A 230 -1.46 -3.63 -12.09
N TYR A 231 -1.98 -4.05 -13.24
CA TYR A 231 -2.82 -5.23 -13.34
C TYR A 231 -2.03 -6.51 -13.13
N GLY A 232 -2.57 -7.44 -12.33
CA GLY A 232 -1.97 -8.76 -12.10
C GLY A 232 -0.68 -8.79 -11.25
N PHE A 233 -0.18 -7.65 -10.79
CA PHE A 233 1.10 -7.54 -10.07
C PHE A 233 1.18 -8.40 -8.79
N LEU A 234 0.03 -8.70 -8.17
CA LEU A 234 -0.08 -9.47 -6.94
C LEU A 234 -0.55 -10.93 -7.19
N GLY A 235 -0.40 -11.44 -8.41
CA GLY A 235 -0.79 -12.81 -8.76
C GLY A 235 -2.30 -12.99 -8.75
N ARG A 236 -2.84 -13.94 -7.97
CA ARG A 236 -4.30 -14.16 -7.82
C ARG A 236 -4.82 -13.61 -6.48
N GLY A 237 -4.24 -12.50 -6.05
CA GLY A 237 -4.56 -11.80 -4.79
C GLY A 237 -3.76 -12.27 -3.59
N VAL A 238 -3.94 -11.58 -2.45
CA VAL A 238 -3.13 -11.68 -1.23
C VAL A 238 -2.84 -13.13 -0.81
N SER A 239 -3.85 -14.00 -0.84
CA SER A 239 -3.74 -15.40 -0.40
C SER A 239 -2.91 -16.29 -1.33
N SER A 240 -2.53 -15.80 -2.50
CA SER A 240 -1.78 -16.53 -3.54
C SER A 240 -0.58 -15.76 -4.08
N SER A 241 -0.32 -14.56 -3.55
CA SER A 241 0.80 -13.74 -3.97
C SER A 241 2.10 -14.38 -3.50
N HIS A 242 3.07 -14.49 -4.41
CA HIS A 242 4.43 -14.93 -4.07
C HIS A 242 5.28 -13.78 -3.48
N ARG A 243 4.78 -12.54 -3.53
CA ARG A 243 5.49 -11.36 -3.04
C ARG A 243 5.39 -11.29 -1.53
N LEU A 244 6.44 -10.76 -0.89
CA LEU A 244 6.47 -10.52 0.54
C LEU A 244 5.34 -9.57 0.99
N ASP A 245 5.03 -8.58 0.17
CA ASP A 245 3.92 -7.64 0.35
C ASP A 245 2.71 -8.02 -0.51
N GLY A 246 2.01 -9.08 -0.12
CA GLY A 246 0.80 -9.52 -0.82
C GLY A 246 -0.35 -8.49 -0.81
N PHE A 247 -0.34 -7.54 0.13
CA PHE A 247 -1.34 -6.48 0.25
C PHE A 247 -0.97 -5.21 -0.52
N GLY A 248 0.25 -5.13 -1.09
CA GLY A 248 0.74 -3.93 -1.76
C GLY A 248 0.85 -2.69 -0.86
N LYS A 249 0.87 -2.82 0.48
CA LYS A 249 0.91 -1.67 1.42
C LYS A 249 2.29 -1.02 1.50
N GLY A 250 3.32 -1.84 1.33
CA GLY A 250 4.74 -1.47 1.26
C GLY A 250 5.10 -0.74 -0.02
N PHE A 251 4.36 -0.98 -1.10
CA PHE A 251 4.74 -0.58 -2.45
C PHE A 251 4.92 0.93 -2.61
N ILE A 252 4.02 1.75 -2.05
CA ILE A 252 4.15 3.20 -2.16
C ILE A 252 5.41 3.73 -1.48
N ASP A 253 5.80 3.15 -0.35
CA ASP A 253 7.00 3.57 0.36
C ASP A 253 8.26 3.19 -0.42
N TYR A 254 8.23 2.10 -1.19
CA TYR A 254 9.27 1.75 -2.16
C TYR A 254 9.34 2.79 -3.29
N ILE A 255 8.22 3.10 -3.95
CA ILE A 255 8.17 4.13 -5.00
C ILE A 255 8.66 5.48 -4.49
N ARG A 256 8.26 5.85 -3.27
CA ARG A 256 8.66 7.10 -2.63
C ARG A 256 10.12 7.12 -2.19
N ASP A 257 10.82 5.98 -2.14
CA ASP A 257 12.25 5.92 -1.81
C ASP A 257 13.16 6.04 -3.04
N LYS A 258 12.59 5.99 -4.25
CA LYS A 258 13.32 6.27 -5.49
C LYS A 258 13.84 7.70 -5.49
N VAL A 259 15.07 7.88 -5.96
CA VAL A 259 15.69 9.20 -6.13
C VAL A 259 15.30 9.76 -7.49
N VAL A 260 14.74 10.97 -7.47
CA VAL A 260 14.22 11.65 -8.66
C VAL A 260 14.80 13.06 -8.76
N GLU A 261 14.84 13.59 -9.97
CA GLU A 261 15.22 14.98 -10.23
C GLU A 261 13.99 15.86 -10.13
N VAL A 262 14.04 16.82 -9.22
CA VAL A 262 12.94 17.76 -8.96
C VAL A 262 13.46 19.19 -9.11
N PRO A 263 12.72 20.10 -9.79
CA PRO A 263 13.04 21.52 -9.80
C PRO A 263 13.20 22.07 -8.38
N ALA A 264 14.31 22.78 -8.12
CA ALA A 264 14.64 23.32 -6.81
C ALA A 264 13.59 24.30 -6.26
N SER A 265 12.85 24.96 -7.15
CA SER A 265 11.70 25.82 -6.82
C SER A 265 10.62 25.09 -6.01
N LEU A 266 10.45 23.78 -6.23
CA LEU A 266 9.46 22.93 -5.55
C LEU A 266 9.95 22.39 -4.19
N LEU A 267 11.21 22.63 -3.81
CA LEU A 267 11.82 22.07 -2.59
C LEU A 267 11.90 23.06 -1.42
N ASN A 268 11.64 24.34 -1.66
CA ASN A 268 11.99 25.42 -0.74
C ASN A 268 10.99 25.67 0.42
N ASN A 269 10.18 24.70 0.83
CA ASN A 269 9.20 24.92 1.90
C ASN A 269 9.32 23.96 3.09
N LYS A 270 9.48 24.56 4.28
CA LYS A 270 9.65 23.92 5.59
C LYS A 270 8.35 23.35 6.20
N SER A 271 7.23 23.39 5.47
CA SER A 271 5.91 23.01 6.01
C SER A 271 5.46 21.59 5.63
N ARG A 272 6.37 20.74 5.15
CA ARG A 272 6.04 19.35 4.80
C ARG A 272 6.37 18.45 5.98
N ILE A 273 5.29 17.93 6.61
CA ILE A 273 5.20 17.07 7.81
C ILE A 273 4.80 17.84 9.08
#